data_AF-A0A7S3BJQ4-F1
#
_entry.id   AF-A0A7S3BJQ4-F1
#
_cell.length_a   1.000
_cell.length_b   1.000
_cell.length_c   1.000
_cell.angle_alpha   90.00
_cell.angle_beta   90.00
_cell.angle_gamma   90.00
#
_symmetry.space_group_name_H-M   'P 1'
#
loop_
_entity.id
_entity.type
_entity.pdbx_description
1 polymer ?
#
loop_
_entity_poly.entity_id
_entity_poly.type
_entity_poly.pdbx_seq_one_letter_code
_entity_poly.pdbx_strand_id
1 'polypeptide(L)'
;ISIPNPGKDPGLFLDFRVARRWLRKNSNGRDVLNVFSYTCGAGVAALAGGAKSVVNLDFSESALCIGTANAELNGLDMERWEAVRADALPALRALGGLPAAQDRRRR
;
A
#
# COMPACT_ATOMS: atom_id res chain seq x y z
N ILE A 1 18.33 1.96 -10.25
CA ILE A 1 17.31 1.14 -9.55
C ILE A 1 17.15 -0.14 -10.34
N SER A 2 17.75 -1.25 -9.87
CA SER A 2 17.56 -2.56 -10.49
C SER A 2 16.26 -3.12 -9.94
N ILE A 3 15.25 -3.31 -10.79
CA ILE A 3 14.01 -4.00 -10.42
C ILE A 3 14.26 -5.48 -10.71
N PRO A 4 14.44 -6.34 -9.69
CA PRO A 4 14.67 -7.75 -9.93
C PRO A 4 13.39 -8.35 -10.50
N ASN A 5 13.47 -8.83 -11.75
CA ASN A 5 12.38 -9.45 -12.51
C ASN A 5 11.14 -8.55 -12.66
N PRO A 6 11.12 -7.61 -13.64
CA PRO A 6 9.92 -6.84 -13.91
C PRO A 6 8.83 -7.84 -14.28
N GLY A 7 7.78 -7.91 -13.45
CA GLY A 7 6.53 -8.56 -13.87
C GLY A 7 6.01 -7.89 -15.15
N LYS A 8 4.81 -8.27 -15.59
CA LYS A 8 4.21 -7.67 -16.81
C LYS A 8 4.01 -6.15 -16.70
N ASP A 9 3.93 -5.61 -15.49
CA ASP A 9 3.70 -4.20 -15.21
C ASP A 9 5.00 -3.47 -14.80
N PRO A 10 5.21 -2.22 -15.24
CA PRO A 10 6.45 -1.45 -15.03
C PRO A 10 6.63 -0.94 -13.59
N GLY A 11 5.85 -1.43 -12.61
CA GLY A 11 5.91 -0.97 -11.22
C GLY A 11 5.04 0.25 -10.90
N LEU A 12 4.27 0.78 -11.86
CA LEU A 12 3.42 1.97 -11.64
C LEU A 12 2.26 2.06 -12.64
N PHE A 13 1.04 2.22 -12.13
CA PHE A 13 -0.14 2.58 -12.94
C PHE A 13 -0.15 4.09 -13.22
N LEU A 14 0.05 4.47 -14.49
CA LEU A 14 0.22 5.87 -14.92
C LEU A 14 -1.11 6.64 -14.98
N ASP A 15 -2.19 5.97 -15.33
CA ASP A 15 -3.56 6.48 -15.29
C ASP A 15 -4.00 6.88 -13.87
N PHE A 16 -3.49 6.19 -12.84
CA PHE A 16 -3.78 6.49 -11.43
C PHE A 16 -3.07 7.76 -10.88
N ARG A 17 -2.34 8.51 -11.73
CA ARG A 17 -1.66 9.75 -11.36
C ARG A 17 -2.59 10.82 -10.78
N VAL A 18 -3.83 10.93 -11.29
CA VAL A 18 -4.80 11.92 -10.79
C VAL A 18 -5.21 11.60 -9.36
N ALA A 19 -5.48 10.32 -9.06
CA ALA A 19 -5.82 9.87 -7.71
C ALA A 19 -4.65 10.08 -6.73
N ARG A 20 -3.41 9.79 -7.12
CA ARG A 20 -2.22 10.08 -6.29
C ARG A 20 -2.10 11.58 -5.96
N ARG A 21 -2.38 12.47 -6.92
CA ARG A 21 -2.39 13.92 -6.67
C ARG A 21 -3.51 14.32 -5.70
N TRP A 22 -4.67 13.68 -5.79
CA TRP A 22 -5.76 13.92 -4.86
C TRP A 22 -5.41 13.47 -3.44
N LEU A 23 -4.84 12.28 -3.27
CA LEU A 23 -4.38 11.76 -1.96
C LEU A 23 -3.41 12.74 -1.29
N ARG A 24 -2.38 13.18 -2.03
CA ARG A 24 -1.39 14.13 -1.52
C ARG A 24 -2.01 15.44 -1.00
N LYS A 25 -3.14 15.88 -1.55
CA LYS A 25 -3.84 17.10 -1.12
C LYS A 25 -4.80 16.89 0.04
N ASN A 26 -5.25 15.65 0.28
CA ASN A 26 -6.39 15.36 1.17
C ASN A 26 -6.04 14.45 2.35
N SER A 27 -4.81 13.95 2.45
CA SER A 27 -4.40 13.00 3.50
C SER A 27 -3.84 13.64 4.76
N ASN A 28 -3.62 14.95 4.83
CA ASN A 28 -2.99 15.61 5.98
C ASN A 28 -3.70 15.26 7.31
N GLY A 29 -2.94 14.73 8.27
CA GLY A 29 -3.42 14.35 9.60
C GLY A 29 -4.33 13.11 9.65
N ARG A 30 -4.53 12.40 8.54
CA ARG A 30 -5.41 11.22 8.46
C ARG A 30 -4.63 9.91 8.60
N ASP A 31 -5.29 8.92 9.17
CA ASP A 31 -4.86 7.52 9.10
C ASP A 31 -5.37 6.92 7.77
N VAL A 32 -4.48 6.33 6.97
CA VAL A 32 -4.79 5.85 5.61
C VAL A 32 -4.53 4.36 5.48
N LEU A 33 -5.55 3.61 5.08
CA LEU A 33 -5.45 2.20 4.71
C LEU A 33 -5.45 2.06 3.19
N ASN A 34 -4.34 1.60 2.63
CA ASN A 34 -4.16 1.33 1.20
C ASN A 34 -4.18 -0.17 0.94
N VAL A 35 -5.28 -0.69 0.39
CA VAL A 35 -5.51 -2.13 0.16
C VAL A 35 -5.29 -2.48 -1.31
N PHE A 36 -4.77 -3.69 -1.59
CA PHE A 36 -4.27 -4.06 -2.92
C PHE A 36 -3.19 -3.07 -3.37
N SER A 37 -2.28 -2.78 -2.43
CA SER A 37 -1.40 -1.62 -2.50
C SER A 37 -0.37 -1.70 -3.64
N TYR A 38 -0.11 -2.88 -4.20
CA TYR A 38 0.91 -3.11 -5.21
C TYR A 38 2.25 -2.52 -4.76
N THR A 39 2.90 -1.67 -5.58
CA THR A 39 4.15 -0.95 -5.24
C THR A 39 3.91 0.30 -4.39
N CYS A 40 2.81 0.31 -3.62
CA CYS A 40 2.40 1.30 -2.63
C CYS A 40 2.31 2.76 -3.13
N GLY A 41 2.14 3.00 -4.43
CA GLY A 41 2.16 4.37 -4.99
C GLY A 41 1.08 5.31 -4.43
N ALA A 42 -0.07 4.78 -4.01
CA ALA A 42 -1.11 5.55 -3.32
C ALA A 42 -0.69 5.92 -1.88
N GLY A 43 -0.14 4.95 -1.14
CA GLY A 43 0.39 5.16 0.21
C GLY A 43 1.54 6.18 0.25
N VAL A 44 2.49 6.09 -0.69
CA VAL A 44 3.57 7.08 -0.85
C VAL A 44 2.99 8.49 -1.03
N ALA A 45 1.99 8.64 -1.91
CA ALA A 45 1.38 9.94 -2.17
C ALA A 45 0.61 10.48 -0.95
N ALA A 46 -0.06 9.60 -0.20
CA ALA A 46 -0.77 9.97 1.02
C ALA A 46 0.19 10.44 2.13
N LEU A 47 1.26 9.69 2.40
CA LEU A 47 2.24 10.05 3.42
C LEU A 47 3.02 11.33 3.05
N ALA A 48 3.40 11.48 1.76
CA ALA A 48 3.95 12.73 1.24
C ALA A 48 2.96 13.92 1.30
N GLY A 49 1.67 13.65 1.50
CA GLY A 49 0.62 14.64 1.73
C GLY A 49 0.38 14.97 3.20
N GLY A 50 1.19 14.43 4.12
CA GLY A 50 1.08 14.67 5.56
C GLY A 50 0.16 13.70 6.29
N ALA A 51 -0.10 12.50 5.75
CA ALA A 51 -0.82 11.47 6.49
C ALA A 51 -0.18 11.23 7.87
N LYS A 52 -1.04 10.98 8.87
CA LYS A 52 -0.62 10.63 10.23
C LYS A 52 -0.02 9.23 10.26
N SER A 53 -0.62 8.29 9.55
CA SER A 53 -0.12 6.94 9.35
C SER A 53 -0.61 6.40 8.01
N VAL A 54 0.16 5.49 7.42
CA VAL A 54 -0.22 4.77 6.20
C VAL A 54 0.07 3.29 6.39
N VAL A 55 -0.97 2.47 6.23
CA VAL A 55 -0.87 1.00 6.18
C VAL A 55 -1.07 0.56 4.74
N ASN A 56 -0.08 -0.11 4.17
CA ASN A 56 -0.13 -0.69 2.84
C ASN A 56 -0.32 -2.20 2.95
N LEU A 57 -1.39 -2.72 2.36
CA LEU A 57 -1.74 -4.12 2.42
C LEU A 57 -1.71 -4.75 1.03
N ASP A 58 -0.94 -5.82 0.88
CA ASP A 58 -0.89 -6.62 -0.35
C ASP A 58 -0.52 -8.08 -0.04
N PHE A 59 -0.83 -9.01 -0.96
CA PHE A 59 -0.38 -10.39 -0.82
C PHE A 59 1.07 -10.57 -1.31
N SER A 60 1.53 -9.68 -2.19
CA SER A 60 2.85 -9.72 -2.82
C SER A 60 3.91 -9.01 -1.97
N GLU A 61 4.78 -9.81 -1.36
CA GLU A 61 5.93 -9.31 -0.59
C GLU A 61 6.88 -8.47 -1.45
N SER A 62 7.16 -8.90 -2.68
CA SER A 62 8.05 -8.16 -3.58
C SER A 62 7.49 -6.79 -3.95
N ALA A 63 6.18 -6.67 -4.14
CA ALA A 63 5.54 -5.38 -4.41
C ALA A 63 5.63 -4.45 -3.19
N LEU A 64 5.40 -4.97 -1.99
CA LEU A 64 5.56 -4.22 -0.74
C LEU A 64 7.00 -3.75 -0.53
N CYS A 65 8.01 -4.58 -0.81
CA CYS A 65 9.42 -4.19 -0.73
C CYS A 65 9.74 -3.03 -1.69
N ILE A 66 9.23 -3.08 -2.93
CA ILE A 66 9.39 -1.97 -3.89
C ILE A 66 8.69 -0.71 -3.36
N GLY A 67 7.49 -0.85 -2.80
CA GLY A 67 6.76 0.27 -2.22
C GLY A 67 7.46 0.93 -1.03
N THR A 68 8.05 0.13 -0.15
CA THR A 68 8.86 0.63 0.97
C THR A 68 10.10 1.35 0.46
N ALA A 69 10.83 0.79 -0.51
CA ALA A 69 11.97 1.46 -1.13
C ALA A 69 11.54 2.79 -1.80
N ASN A 70 10.36 2.86 -2.42
CA ASN A 70 9.82 4.11 -2.95
C ASN A 70 9.56 5.15 -1.86
N ALA A 71 9.06 4.74 -0.69
CA ALA A 71 8.84 5.64 0.44
C ALA A 71 10.16 6.21 0.98
N GLU A 72 11.17 5.35 1.16
CA GLU A 72 12.53 5.73 1.59
C GLU A 72 13.19 6.69 0.59
N LEU A 73 13.08 6.43 -0.72
CA LEU A 73 13.61 7.29 -1.77
C LEU A 73 12.99 8.69 -1.78
N ASN A 74 11.76 8.84 -1.26
CA ASN A 74 11.09 10.13 -1.10
C ASN A 74 11.38 10.80 0.26
N GLY A 75 12.23 10.20 1.10
CA GLY A 75 12.57 10.71 2.44
C GLY A 75 11.37 10.73 3.38
N LEU A 76 10.43 9.79 3.21
CA LEU A 76 9.24 9.71 4.05
C LEU A 76 9.59 9.13 5.42
N ASP A 77 8.80 9.53 6.41
CA ASP A 77 8.95 9.06 7.78
C ASP A 77 8.45 7.62 7.93
N MET A 78 9.40 6.71 8.09
CA MET A 78 9.12 5.27 8.13
C MET A 78 8.45 4.83 9.44
N GLU A 79 8.46 5.64 10.50
CA GLU A 79 7.67 5.37 11.71
C GLU A 79 6.16 5.45 11.46
N ARG A 80 5.76 6.15 10.39
CA ARG A 80 4.37 6.31 9.94
C ARG A 80 4.01 5.40 8.77
N TRP A 81 4.89 4.47 8.40
CA TRP A 81 4.73 3.55 7.27
C TRP A 81 4.66 2.11 7.74
N GLU A 82 3.55 1.43 7.43
CA GLU A 82 3.40 0.00 7.65
C GLU A 82 3.16 -0.72 6.33
N ALA A 83 3.81 -1.87 6.15
CA ALA A 83 3.64 -2.76 5.01
C ALA A 83 3.22 -4.14 5.52
N VAL A 84 1.98 -4.53 5.24
CA VAL A 84 1.35 -5.75 5.75
C VAL A 84 1.14 -6.74 4.61
N ARG A 85 1.82 -7.88 4.69
CA ARG A 85 1.60 -8.99 3.76
C ARG A 85 0.39 -9.82 4.18
N ALA A 86 -0.73 -9.70 3.47
CA ALA A 86 -1.94 -10.47 3.76
C ALA A 86 -2.86 -10.58 2.53
N ASP A 87 -3.76 -11.57 2.53
CA ASP A 87 -4.93 -11.54 1.65
C ASP A 87 -5.87 -10.41 2.11
N ALA A 88 -6.26 -9.55 1.18
CA ALA A 88 -7.01 -8.34 1.45
C ALA A 88 -8.38 -8.60 2.08
N LEU A 89 -9.12 -9.62 1.62
CA LEU A 89 -10.48 -9.84 2.12
C LEU A 89 -10.50 -10.33 3.57
N PRO A 90 -9.72 -11.36 3.97
CA PRO A 90 -9.60 -11.73 5.38
C PRO A 90 -9.09 -10.59 6.26
N ALA A 91 -8.08 -9.85 5.80
CA ALA A 91 -7.50 -8.75 6.58
C ALA A 91 -8.51 -7.61 6.80
N LEU A 92 -9.27 -7.22 5.78
CA LEU A 92 -10.33 -6.22 5.91
C LEU A 92 -11.42 -6.64 6.90
N ARG A 93 -11.78 -7.93 6.93
CA ARG A 93 -12.74 -8.44 7.94
C ARG A 93 -12.17 -8.30 9.35
N ALA A 94 -10.93 -8.72 9.56
CA ALA A 94 -10.27 -8.61 10.86
C ALA A 94 -10.19 -7.15 11.35
N LEU A 95 -9.77 -6.23 10.46
CA LEU A 95 -9.71 -4.79 10.76
C LEU A 95 -11.10 -4.20 11.05
N GLY A 96 -12.15 -4.73 10.42
CA GLY A 96 -13.54 -4.35 10.69
C GLY A 96 -14.17 -5.03 11.91
N GLY A 97 -13.41 -5.79 12.71
CA GLY A 97 -13.93 -6.53 13.86
C GLY A 97 -14.82 -7.72 13.50
N LEU A 98 -14.80 -8.15 12.24
CA LEU A 98 -15.55 -9.29 11.74
C LEU A 98 -14.71 -10.57 11.81
N PRO A 99 -15.33 -11.75 12.01
CA PRO A 99 -14.60 -12.99 11.94
C PRO A 99 -13.94 -13.16 10.57
N ALA A 100 -12.68 -13.60 10.59
CA ALA A 100 -11.94 -13.95 9.39
C ALA A 100 -12.74 -14.98 8.59
N ALA A 101 -12.90 -14.76 7.30
CA ALA A 101 -13.59 -15.72 6.44
C ALA A 101 -12.81 -17.05 6.49
N GLN A 102 -13.51 -18.16 6.76
CA GLN A 102 -12.92 -19.49 6.66
C GLN A 102 -12.37 -19.69 5.25
N ASP A 103 -11.14 -20.16 5.15
CA ASP A 103 -10.49 -20.46 3.88
C ASP A 103 -11.32 -21.48 3.09
N ARG A 104 -12.00 -21.00 2.04
CA ARG A 104 -12.82 -21.83 1.15
C ARG A 104 -11.97 -22.62 0.15
N ARG A 105 -10.63 -22.47 0.15
CA ARG A 105 -9.72 -23.18 -0.78
C ARG A 105 -9.35 -24.60 -0.33
N ARG A 106 -9.86 -25.09 0.82
CA ARG A 106 -9.77 -26.50 1.24
C ARG A 106 -11.00 -27.32 0.81
N ARG A 107 -11.30 -27.35 -0.49
CA ARG A 107 -12.17 -28.37 -1.11
C ARG A 107 -11.56 -28.83 -2.42
#